data_AF-W4F3X2-F1
#
_entry.id   AF-W4F3X2-F1
#
_cell.length_a   1.000
_cell.length_b   1.000
_cell.length_c   1.000
_cell.angle_alpha   90.00
_cell.angle_beta   90.00
_cell.angle_gamma   90.00
#
_symmetry.space_group_name_H-M   'P 1'
#
loop_
_entity.id
_entity.type
_entity.pdbx_description
1 polymer ?
#
loop_
_entity_poly.entity_id
_entity_poly.type
_entity_poly.pdbx_seq_one_letter_code
_entity_poly.pdbx_strand_id
1 'polypeptide(L)'
;MNGTPITHLYFDQTFVYENEYYLIDGIKVFPAMEVDIKEVGHILLIGNRTDIGELRIALEPFTDKNSFIEFEQLLEKAEAYNLLKIGAHPF
;
A
#
# COMPACT_ATOMS: atom_id res chain seq x y z
N MET A 1 -14.88 15.29 4.46
CA MET A 1 -13.51 15.61 4.01
C MET A 1 -12.73 14.33 4.20
N ASN A 2 -12.68 13.49 3.17
CA ASN A 2 -12.25 12.10 3.32
C ASN A 2 -10.80 11.97 2.86
N GLY A 3 -9.90 11.81 3.83
CA GLY A 3 -8.99 10.66 3.85
C GLY A 3 -7.83 10.57 2.88
N THR A 4 -7.62 11.46 1.89
CA THR A 4 -6.38 11.40 1.11
C THR A 4 -5.19 11.65 2.04
N PRO A 5 -4.25 10.70 2.20
CA PRO A 5 -3.10 10.91 3.07
C PRO A 5 -2.30 12.10 2.53
N ILE A 6 -2.21 13.18 3.31
CA ILE A 6 -1.47 14.40 2.98
C ILE A 6 -0.01 14.07 2.60
N THR A 7 0.50 12.95 3.11
CA THR A 7 1.83 12.41 2.83
C THR A 7 2.06 12.11 1.34
N HIS A 8 1.12 11.52 0.60
CA HIS A 8 1.36 11.20 -0.81
C HIS A 8 1.51 12.46 -1.67
N LEU A 9 0.63 13.44 -1.47
CA LEU A 9 0.68 14.72 -2.17
C LEU A 9 1.95 15.51 -1.85
N TYR A 10 2.42 15.44 -0.61
CA TYR A 10 3.68 16.07 -0.21
C TYR A 10 4.88 15.46 -0.95
N PHE A 11 4.96 14.13 -1.03
CA PHE A 11 6.07 13.46 -1.70
C PHE A 11 6.08 13.77 -3.21
N ASP A 12 4.91 13.73 -3.85
CA ASP A 12 4.78 14.02 -5.28
C ASP A 12 5.15 15.46 -5.67
N GLN A 13 4.98 16.40 -4.75
CA GLN A 13 5.34 17.81 -4.97
C GLN A 13 6.77 18.13 -4.57
N THR A 14 7.38 17.33 -3.68
CA THR A 14 8.67 17.64 -3.05
C THR A 14 9.83 16.85 -3.64
N PHE A 15 9.59 15.61 -4.09
CA PHE A 15 10.65 14.69 -4.49
C PHE A 15 10.46 14.17 -5.91
N VAL A 16 11.58 13.91 -6.59
CA VAL A 16 11.56 13.31 -7.93
C VAL A 16 11.13 11.86 -7.80
N TYR A 17 10.07 11.51 -8.53
CA TYR A 17 9.64 10.13 -8.72
C TYR A 17 10.16 9.60 -10.05
N GLU A 18 11.04 8.61 -10.00
CA GLU A 18 11.65 7.97 -11.17
C GLU A 18 11.76 6.46 -10.94
N ASN A 19 11.57 5.67 -12.00
CA ASN A 19 11.76 4.21 -11.95
C ASN A 19 11.09 3.54 -10.73
N GLU A 20 9.86 3.94 -10.42
CA GLU A 20 9.02 3.40 -9.32
C GLU A 20 9.44 3.78 -7.89
N TYR A 21 10.38 4.71 -7.70
CA TYR A 21 10.78 5.22 -6.38
C TYR A 21 10.86 6.75 -6.33
N TYR A 22 10.82 7.29 -5.12
CA TYR A 22 11.22 8.67 -4.84
C TYR A 22 12.71 8.74 -4.49
N LEU A 23 13.43 9.70 -5.06
CA LEU A 23 14.83 9.96 -4.68
C LEU A 23 14.86 11.09 -3.63
N ILE A 24 15.28 10.74 -2.41
CA ILE A 24 15.32 11.66 -1.26
C ILE A 24 16.72 11.63 -0.67
N ASP A 25 17.47 12.72 -0.80
CA ASP A 25 18.83 12.85 -0.26
C ASP A 25 19.77 11.69 -0.66
N GLY A 26 19.63 11.18 -1.89
CA GLY A 26 20.41 10.05 -2.41
C GLY A 26 19.88 8.67 -2.03
N ILE A 27 18.77 8.59 -1.30
CA ILE A 27 18.10 7.34 -0.89
C ILE A 27 16.90 7.08 -1.79
N LYS A 28 16.77 5.83 -2.25
CA LYS A 28 15.59 5.36 -2.99
C LYS A 28 14.49 4.94 -2.02
N VAL A 29 13.35 5.61 -2.08
CA VAL A 29 12.19 5.36 -1.22
C VAL A 29 11.06 4.77 -2.07
N PHE A 30 10.66 3.54 -1.76
CA PHE A 30 9.64 2.81 -2.51
C PHE A 30 8.27 2.92 -1.82
N PRO A 31 7.20 3.22 -2.58
CA PRO A 31 5.85 3.17 -2.04
C PRO A 31 5.48 1.76 -1.58
N ALA A 32 4.86 1.68 -0.41
CA ALA A 32 4.37 0.43 0.15
C ALA A 32 3.16 0.67 1.05
N MET A 33 2.42 -0.40 1.31
CA MET A 33 1.28 -0.43 2.22
C MET A 33 1.32 -1.74 3.00
N GLU A 34 1.19 -1.64 4.32
CA GLU A 34 0.94 -2.78 5.20
C GLU A 34 -0.57 -2.91 5.39
N VAL A 35 -1.09 -4.12 5.21
CA VAL A 35 -2.53 -4.42 5.29
C VAL A 35 -2.78 -5.45 6.37
N ASP A 36 -3.61 -5.09 7.35
CA ASP A 36 -4.17 -6.01 8.33
C ASP A 36 -5.17 -6.96 7.66
N ILE A 37 -5.02 -8.27 7.92
CA ILE A 37 -5.93 -9.30 7.44
C ILE A 37 -6.71 -9.93 8.58
N LYS A 38 -7.87 -10.51 8.27
CA LYS A 38 -8.75 -11.11 9.27
C LYS A 38 -8.15 -12.35 9.93
N GLU A 39 -7.37 -13.12 9.19
CA GLU A 39 -6.76 -14.39 9.63
C GLU A 39 -5.59 -14.21 10.60
N VAL A 40 -5.39 -13.00 11.14
CA VAL A 40 -4.34 -12.63 12.07
C VAL A 40 -2.97 -12.57 11.38
N GLY A 41 -2.47 -11.35 11.16
CA GLY A 41 -1.19 -11.09 10.50
C GLY A 41 -1.24 -9.82 9.64
N HIS A 42 -0.14 -9.52 8.97
CA HIS A 42 -0.03 -8.36 8.08
C HIS A 42 0.58 -8.79 6.75
N ILE A 43 0.14 -8.16 5.66
CA ILE A 43 0.74 -8.34 4.34
C ILE A 43 1.34 -7.01 3.90
N LEU A 44 2.63 -7.04 3.53
CA LEU A 44 3.31 -5.89 2.95
C LEU A 44 3.19 -5.94 1.43
N LEU A 45 2.64 -4.87 0.86
CA LEU A 45 2.46 -4.67 -0.56
C LEU A 45 3.35 -3.51 -1.00
N ILE A 46 4.26 -3.77 -1.95
CA ILE A 46 5.24 -2.79 -2.44
C ILE A 46 5.06 -2.65 -3.94
N GLY A 47 5.06 -1.43 -4.45
CA GLY A 47 4.97 -1.20 -5.88
C GLY A 47 4.98 0.27 -6.24
N ASN A 48 4.59 0.57 -7.48
CA ASN A 48 4.52 1.95 -7.93
C ASN A 48 3.42 2.73 -7.17
N ARG A 49 3.58 4.05 -7.10
CA ARG A 49 2.71 4.92 -6.31
C ARG A 49 1.24 4.91 -6.76
N THR A 50 0.98 4.68 -8.04
CA THR A 50 -0.37 4.62 -8.62
C THR A 50 -1.07 3.35 -8.18
N ASP A 51 -0.45 2.19 -8.37
CA ASP A 51 -0.99 0.89 -7.98
C ASP A 51 -1.27 0.82 -6.48
N ILE A 52 -0.34 1.33 -5.65
CA ILE A 52 -0.54 1.43 -4.19
C ILE A 52 -1.72 2.35 -3.86
N GLY A 53 -1.84 3.49 -4.54
CA GLY A 53 -2.94 4.44 -4.34
C GLY A 53 -4.30 3.86 -4.72
N GLU A 54 -4.40 3.21 -5.88
CA GLU A 54 -5.64 2.59 -6.37
C GLU A 54 -6.07 1.43 -5.47
N LEU A 55 -5.13 0.56 -5.07
CA LEU A 55 -5.44 -0.52 -4.14
C LEU A 55 -5.85 0.02 -2.76
N ARG A 56 -5.21 1.10 -2.27
CA ARG A 56 -5.61 1.74 -1.02
C ARG A 56 -7.04 2.27 -1.07
N ILE A 57 -7.49 2.83 -2.19
CA ILE A 57 -8.89 3.25 -2.38
C ILE A 57 -9.81 2.04 -2.38
N ALA A 58 -9.45 0.98 -3.11
CA ALA A 58 -10.23 -0.27 -3.15
C ALA A 58 -10.34 -0.95 -1.77
N LEU A 59 -9.39 -0.70 -0.87
CA LEU A 59 -9.36 -1.24 0.49
C LEU A 59 -10.05 -0.35 1.54
N GLU A 60 -10.57 0.83 1.20
CA GLU A 60 -11.26 1.70 2.18
C GLU A 60 -12.31 0.99 3.05
N PRO A 61 -13.15 0.10 2.52
CA PRO A 61 -14.16 -0.62 3.32
C PRO A 61 -13.57 -1.55 4.40
N PHE A 62 -12.28 -1.90 4.30
CA PHE A 62 -11.61 -2.90 5.12
C PHE A 62 -10.62 -2.30 6.14
N THR A 63 -10.81 -1.03 6.51
CA THR A 63 -9.86 -0.30 7.38
C THR A 63 -10.20 -0.37 8.87
N ASP A 64 -11.40 -0.84 9.24
CA ASP A 64 -11.81 -1.02 10.63
C ASP A 64 -11.44 -2.42 11.14
N LYS A 65 -11.08 -2.51 12.43
CA LYS A 65 -10.67 -3.77 13.09
C LYS A 65 -11.69 -4.92 13.00
N ASN A 66 -12.96 -4.59 12.75
CA ASN A 66 -14.04 -5.57 12.62
C ASN A 66 -14.37 -5.91 11.16
N SER A 67 -13.71 -5.24 10.20
CA SER A 67 -13.97 -5.39 8.76
C SER A 67 -12.71 -5.64 7.95
N PHE A 68 -11.62 -6.07 8.57
CA PHE A 68 -10.40 -6.46 7.84
C PHE A 68 -10.71 -7.47 6.75
N ILE A 69 -10.00 -7.31 5.64
CA ILE A 69 -10.15 -8.15 4.45
C ILE A 69 -9.62 -9.56 4.73
N GLU A 70 -10.24 -10.57 4.13
CA GLU A 70 -9.70 -11.94 4.13
C GLU A 70 -8.42 -11.98 3.28
N PHE A 71 -7.45 -12.80 3.66
CA PHE A 71 -6.17 -12.91 2.99
C PHE A 71 -6.31 -13.29 1.51
N GLU A 72 -7.14 -14.29 1.20
CA GLU A 72 -7.39 -14.73 -0.18
C GLU A 72 -7.97 -13.59 -1.01
N GLN A 73 -8.94 -12.86 -0.47
CA GLN A 73 -9.56 -11.72 -1.15
C GLN A 73 -8.57 -10.57 -1.38
N LEU A 74 -7.64 -10.33 -0.44
CA LEU A 74 -6.57 -9.36 -0.61
C LEU A 74 -5.65 -9.74 -1.77
N LEU A 75 -5.23 -11.01 -1.85
CA LEU A 75 -4.39 -11.50 -2.94
C LEU A 75 -5.10 -11.36 -4.29
N GLU A 76 -6.36 -11.77 -4.40
CA GLU A 76 -7.15 -11.62 -5.62
C GLU A 76 -7.22 -10.16 -6.10
N LYS A 77 -7.44 -9.23 -5.18
CA LYS A 77 -7.44 -7.79 -5.52
C LYS A 77 -6.06 -7.31 -5.95
N ALA A 78 -5.00 -7.79 -5.30
CA ALA A 78 -3.62 -7.40 -5.60
C ALA A 78 -3.08 -7.99 -6.91
N GLU A 79 -3.73 -9.01 -7.50
CA GLU A 79 -3.35 -9.55 -8.82
C GLU A 79 -3.64 -8.58 -9.98
N ALA A 80 -4.51 -7.59 -9.78
CA ALA A 80 -4.76 -6.55 -10.78
C ALA A 80 -3.60 -5.54 -10.92
N TYR A 81 -2.59 -5.62 -10.03
CA TYR A 81 -1.54 -4.62 -9.87
C TYR A 81 -0.15 -5.24 -9.91
N ASN A 82 0.86 -4.46 -10.32
CA ASN A 82 2.24 -4.90 -10.32
C ASN A 82 2.88 -4.70 -8.94
N LEU A 83 2.49 -5.55 -7.98
CA LEU A 83 2.92 -5.45 -6.59
C LEU A 83 3.76 -6.65 -6.16
N LEU A 84 4.85 -6.37 -5.43
CA LEU A 84 5.52 -7.36 -4.60
C LEU A 84 4.69 -7.59 -3.34
N LYS A 85 4.33 -8.85 -3.09
CA LYS A 85 3.55 -9.27 -1.91
C LYS A 85 4.46 -10.05 -0.96
N ILE A 86 4.59 -9.57 0.28
CA ILE A 86 5.41 -10.20 1.31
C ILE A 86 4.52 -10.52 2.50
N GLY A 87 4.50 -11.79 2.91
CA GLY A 87 3.89 -12.16 4.19
C GLY A 87 4.69 -11.54 5.33
N ALA A 88 4.10 -10.60 6.06
CA ALA A 88 4.70 -10.07 7.27
C ALA A 88 4.29 -10.96 8.47
N HIS A 89 5.16 -11.00 9.48
CA HIS A 89 5.15 -12.04 10.51
C HIS A 89 3.84 -12.06 11.32
N PRO A 90 3.23 -13.24 11.54
CA PRO A 90 2.03 -13.36 12.35
C PRO A 90 2.38 -13.50 13.85
N PHE A 91 3.05 -12.49 14.42
CA PHE A 91 3.55 -12.43 15.82
C PHE A 91 4.90 -13.10 16.09
#